data_AF-A0A8S9W2F9-F1
#
_entry.id   AF-A0A8S9W2F9-F1
#
_cell.length_a   1.000
_cell.length_b   1.000
_cell.length_c   1.000
_cell.angle_alpha   90.00
_cell.angle_beta   90.00
_cell.angle_gamma   90.00
#
_symmetry.space_group_name_H-M   'P 1'
#
loop_
_entity.id
_entity.type
_entity.pdbx_description
1 polymer ?
#
loop_
_entity_poly.entity_id
_entity_poly.type
_entity_poly.pdbx_seq_one_letter_code
_entity_poly.pdbx_strand_id
1 'polypeptide(L)'
;MRLLHTYHSDAIEGNTLTLSETKLVLETGITIGGKKLAEHIEATNNAIAFDLVEDIAGKRRAIDHVTIQEIHEVVAAGILEDAGRYRTLITSG
;
A
#
# COMPACT_ATOMS: atom_id res chain seq x y z
N MET A 1 7.87 2.13 12.97
CA MET A 1 6.40 2.00 12.82
C MET A 1 5.99 1.31 11.53
N ARG A 2 6.71 1.55 10.41
CA ARG A 2 6.50 0.93 9.07
C ARG A 2 5.95 -0.49 9.05
N LEU A 3 6.66 -1.49 9.58
CA LEU A 3 6.23 -2.90 9.55
C LEU A 3 4.85 -3.13 10.20
N LEU A 4 4.64 -2.58 11.41
CA LEU A 4 3.38 -2.76 12.13
C LEU A 4 2.23 -2.03 11.42
N HIS A 5 2.50 -0.84 10.86
CA HIS A 5 1.54 -0.09 10.07
C HIS A 5 1.08 -0.92 8.85
N THR A 6 2.03 -1.40 8.03
CA THR A 6 1.75 -2.22 6.86
C THR A 6 0.90 -3.43 7.23
N TYR A 7 1.36 -4.24 8.21
CA TYR A 7 0.64 -5.44 8.63
C TYR A 7 -0.81 -5.13 9.06
N HIS A 8 -1.01 -4.12 9.91
CA HIS A 8 -2.35 -3.82 10.41
C HIS A 8 -3.26 -3.20 9.36
N SER A 9 -2.74 -2.35 8.47
CA SER A 9 -3.51 -1.75 7.38
C SER A 9 -4.01 -2.84 6.43
N ASP A 10 -3.11 -3.70 5.96
CA ASP A 10 -3.48 -4.74 4.99
C ASP A 10 -4.40 -5.80 5.61
N ALA A 11 -4.19 -6.15 6.89
CA ALA A 11 -5.05 -7.10 7.60
C ALA A 11 -6.51 -6.60 7.73
N ILE A 12 -6.73 -5.29 7.85
CA ILE A 12 -8.08 -4.70 7.85
C ILE A 12 -8.75 -4.86 6.48
N GLU A 13 -7.97 -4.80 5.40
CA GLU A 13 -8.44 -4.96 4.01
C GLU A 13 -8.60 -6.42 3.58
N GLY A 14 -8.20 -7.37 4.43
CA GLY A 14 -8.37 -8.80 4.23
C GLY A 14 -7.12 -9.56 3.81
N ASN A 15 -5.96 -8.91 3.83
CA ASN A 15 -4.67 -9.57 3.65
C ASN A 15 -4.40 -10.55 4.79
N THR A 16 -3.88 -11.73 4.46
CA THR A 16 -3.72 -12.85 5.39
C THR A 16 -2.27 -13.11 5.80
N LEU A 17 -1.31 -12.30 5.32
CA LEU A 17 0.07 -12.39 5.78
C LEU A 17 0.14 -12.15 7.29
N THR A 18 0.80 -13.04 8.02
CA THR A 18 1.14 -12.83 9.42
C THR A 18 2.21 -11.75 9.56
N LEU A 19 2.35 -11.15 10.73
CA LEU A 19 3.39 -10.13 10.97
C LEU A 19 4.81 -10.61 10.60
N SER A 20 5.13 -11.88 10.87
CA SER A 20 6.43 -12.47 10.51
C SER A 20 6.59 -12.67 9.00
N GLU A 21 5.52 -13.06 8.31
CA GLU A 21 5.50 -13.17 6.85
C GLU A 21 5.63 -11.80 6.21
N THR A 22 4.86 -10.79 6.65
CA THR A 22 5.00 -9.40 6.20
C THR A 22 6.43 -8.90 6.39
N LYS A 23 7.05 -9.19 7.54
CA LYS A 23 8.45 -8.84 7.78
C LYS A 23 9.40 -9.48 6.76
N LEU A 24 9.21 -10.78 6.48
CA LEU A 24 10.05 -11.48 5.50
C LEU A 24 9.89 -10.87 4.11
N VAL A 25 8.66 -10.59 3.69
CA VAL A 25 8.37 -9.92 2.41
C VAL A 25 9.11 -8.57 2.33
N LEU A 26 8.98 -7.73 3.35
CA LEU A 26 9.54 -6.37 3.32
C LEU A 26 11.06 -6.31 3.46
N GLU A 27 11.67 -7.20 4.25
CA GLU A 27 13.11 -7.14 4.53
C GLU A 27 13.94 -7.97 3.55
N THR A 28 13.37 -9.02 2.95
CA THR A 28 14.12 -9.95 2.09
C THR A 28 13.58 -10.04 0.66
N GLY A 29 12.38 -9.51 0.39
CA GLY A 29 11.75 -9.59 -0.94
C GLY A 29 11.28 -11.01 -1.33
N ILE A 30 11.22 -11.94 -0.38
CA ILE A 30 10.79 -13.32 -0.62
C ILE A 30 9.26 -13.41 -0.66
N THR A 31 8.73 -14.20 -1.60
CA THR A 31 7.31 -14.58 -1.64
C THR A 31 7.00 -15.76 -0.73
N ILE A 32 5.86 -15.70 -0.05
CA ILE A 32 5.32 -16.70 0.86
C ILE A 32 4.45 -17.70 0.10
N GLY A 33 4.80 -18.98 0.20
CA GLY A 33 4.02 -20.06 -0.41
C GLY A 33 2.60 -20.14 0.17
N GLY A 34 1.61 -20.37 -0.70
CA GLY A 34 0.20 -20.50 -0.30
C GLY A 34 -0.54 -19.17 -0.10
N LYS A 35 0.12 -18.03 -0.34
CA LYS A 35 -0.47 -16.69 -0.31
C LYS A 35 -0.63 -16.15 -1.73
N LYS A 36 -1.60 -15.25 -1.93
CA LYS A 36 -1.81 -14.62 -3.24
C LYS A 36 -0.67 -13.66 -3.54
N LEU A 37 -0.28 -13.54 -4.82
CA LEU A 37 0.72 -12.54 -5.22
C LEU A 37 0.28 -11.12 -4.85
N ALA A 38 -1.03 -10.82 -5.01
CA ALA A 38 -1.61 -9.54 -4.63
C ALA A 38 -1.32 -9.16 -3.17
N GLU A 39 -1.37 -10.12 -2.23
CA GLU A 39 -1.09 -9.84 -0.81
C GLU A 39 0.34 -9.34 -0.57
N HIS A 40 1.30 -9.80 -1.38
CA HIS A 40 2.70 -9.36 -1.28
C HIS A 40 2.90 -7.98 -1.91
N ILE A 41 2.19 -7.73 -3.02
CA ILE A 41 2.20 -6.44 -3.70
C ILE A 41 1.58 -5.39 -2.78
N GLU A 42 0.42 -5.67 -2.19
CA GLU A 42 -0.24 -4.80 -1.19
C GLU A 42 0.71 -4.44 -0.05
N ALA A 43 1.34 -5.45 0.57
CA ALA A 43 2.30 -5.21 1.65
C ALA A 43 3.49 -4.34 1.21
N THR A 44 4.04 -4.60 0.04
CA THR A 44 5.14 -3.82 -0.52
C THR A 44 4.71 -2.38 -0.80
N ASN A 45 3.56 -2.20 -1.46
CA ASN A 45 2.99 -0.91 -1.81
C ASN A 45 2.68 -0.07 -0.58
N ASN A 46 2.02 -0.65 0.42
CA ASN A 46 1.64 0.05 1.65
C ASN A 46 2.89 0.49 2.43
N ALA A 47 3.95 -0.34 2.43
CA ALA A 47 5.21 0.03 3.05
C ALA A 47 5.95 1.16 2.31
N ILE A 48 5.90 1.20 0.97
CA ILE A 48 6.44 2.32 0.16
C ILE A 48 5.58 3.58 0.36
N ALA A 49 4.27 3.44 0.42
CA ALA A 49 3.35 4.55 0.67
C ALA A 49 3.58 5.17 2.05
N PHE A 50 3.86 4.35 3.06
CA PHE A 50 4.26 4.83 4.38
C PHE A 50 5.52 5.70 4.31
N ASP A 51 6.55 5.24 3.60
CA ASP A 51 7.81 5.99 3.42
C ASP A 51 7.57 7.32 2.67
N LEU A 52 6.70 7.30 1.65
CA LEU A 52 6.29 8.50 0.91
C LEU A 52 5.57 9.51 1.82
N VAL A 53 4.67 9.04 2.69
CA VAL A 53 3.96 9.90 3.65
C VAL A 53 4.93 10.51 4.67
N GLU A 54 5.89 9.74 5.16
CA GLU A 54 6.95 10.27 6.04
C GLU A 54 7.79 11.34 5.33
N ASP A 55 8.14 11.14 4.05
CA ASP A 55 8.87 12.13 3.24
C ASP A 55 8.06 13.41 3.01
N ILE A 56 6.77 13.28 2.65
CA ILE A 56 5.83 14.41 2.49
C ILE A 56 5.77 15.24 3.77
N ALA A 57 5.62 14.58 4.92
CA ALA A 57 5.57 15.22 6.22
C ALA A 57 6.89 15.91 6.57
N GLY A 58 8.02 15.23 6.36
CA GLY A 58 9.37 15.77 6.62
C GLY A 58 9.70 17.00 5.78
N LYS A 59 9.27 17.01 4.52
CA LYS A 59 9.43 18.15 3.59
C LYS A 59 8.38 19.24 3.75
N ARG A 60 7.36 19.03 4.60
CA ARG A 60 6.21 19.94 4.77
C ARG A 60 5.55 20.28 3.44
N ARG A 61 5.44 19.28 2.55
CA ARG A 61 4.71 19.43 1.29
C ARG A 61 3.24 19.74 1.61
N ALA A 62 2.62 20.58 0.77
CA ALA A 62 1.19 20.84 0.89
C ALA A 62 0.41 19.54 0.66
N ILE A 63 -0.62 19.28 1.47
CA ILE A 63 -1.53 18.15 1.24
C ILE A 63 -2.65 18.66 0.34
N ASP A 64 -2.49 18.42 -0.95
CA ASP A 64 -3.43 18.81 -2.01
C ASP A 64 -3.85 17.59 -2.84
N HIS A 65 -4.69 17.83 -3.85
CA HIS A 65 -5.19 16.77 -4.73
C HIS A 65 -4.06 15.94 -5.36
N VAL A 66 -3.00 16.59 -5.83
CA VAL A 66 -1.86 15.92 -6.47
C VAL A 66 -1.18 14.98 -5.48
N THR A 67 -0.94 15.46 -4.26
CA THR A 67 -0.33 14.67 -3.18
C THR A 67 -1.17 13.44 -2.82
N ILE A 68 -2.50 13.59 -2.74
CA ILE A 68 -3.41 12.46 -2.48
C ILE A 68 -3.37 11.44 -3.63
N GLN A 69 -3.31 11.90 -4.88
CA GLN A 69 -3.19 11.01 -6.04
C GLN A 69 -1.87 10.27 -6.07
N GLU A 70 -0.74 10.92 -5.76
CA GLU A 70 0.56 10.28 -5.67
C GLU A 70 0.55 9.14 -4.64
N ILE A 71 -0.02 9.38 -3.46
CA ILE A 71 -0.14 8.32 -2.43
C ILE A 71 -1.02 7.18 -2.94
N HIS A 72 -2.17 7.48 -3.55
CA HIS A 72 -3.07 6.46 -4.09
C HIS A 72 -2.42 5.66 -5.22
N GLU A 73 -1.61 6.30 -6.07
CA GLU A 73 -0.86 5.63 -7.12
C GLU A 73 0.09 4.57 -6.54
N VAL A 74 0.85 4.92 -5.50
CA VAL A 74 1.77 4.00 -4.84
C VAL A 74 1.03 2.84 -4.17
N VAL A 75 -0.04 3.13 -3.42
CA VAL A 75 -0.81 2.08 -2.72
C VAL A 75 -1.44 1.10 -3.72
N ALA A 76 -1.99 1.60 -4.83
CA ALA A 76 -2.76 0.80 -5.77
C ALA A 76 -1.94 0.25 -6.96
N ALA A 77 -0.64 0.55 -7.04
CA ALA A 77 0.22 0.17 -8.15
C ALA A 77 0.20 -1.35 -8.41
N GLY A 78 -0.18 -1.75 -9.63
CA GLY A 78 -0.27 -3.17 -10.02
C GLY A 78 -1.44 -3.94 -9.39
N ILE A 79 -2.31 -3.27 -8.62
CA ILE A 79 -3.55 -3.82 -8.05
C ILE A 79 -4.78 -3.25 -8.77
N LEU A 80 -4.81 -1.93 -8.98
CA LEU A 80 -5.89 -1.24 -9.70
C LEU A 80 -5.40 -0.65 -11.02
N GLU A 81 -6.24 -0.71 -12.05
CA GLU A 81 -5.94 -0.07 -13.34
C GLU A 81 -5.96 1.46 -13.26
N ASP A 82 -6.76 2.01 -12.35
CA ASP A 82 -6.94 3.46 -12.14
C ASP A 82 -6.15 4.00 -10.94
N ALA A 83 -5.01 3.38 -10.62
CA ALA A 83 -4.06 3.87 -9.62
C ALA A 83 -3.75 5.39 -9.85
N GLY A 84 -3.77 6.16 -8.76
CA GLY A 84 -3.59 7.62 -8.80
C GLY A 84 -4.73 8.44 -9.41
N ARG A 85 -5.85 7.83 -9.81
CA ARG A 85 -6.97 8.55 -10.45
C ARG A 85 -8.21 8.51 -9.57
N TYR A 86 -8.99 9.58 -9.59
CA TYR A 86 -10.32 9.54 -9.00
C TYR A 86 -11.24 8.65 -9.83
N ARG A 87 -12.09 7.90 -9.12
CA ARG A 87 -13.12 7.08 -9.72
C ARG A 87 -14.05 7.94 -10.59
N THR A 88 -14.25 7.52 -11.84
CA THR A 88 -15.11 8.22 -12.81
C THR A 88 -16.43 7.51 -13.07
N LEU A 89 -16.55 6.24 -12.68
CA LEU A 89 -17.76 5.44 -12.84
C LEU A 89 -18.51 5.36 -11.51
N ILE A 90 -19.78 5.78 -11.54
CA ILE A 90 -20.72 5.44 -10.48
C ILE A 90 -21.37 4.12 -10.91
N THR A 91 -20.91 3.00 -10.37
CA THR A 91 -21.67 1.75 -10.48
C THR A 91 -22.92 1.90 -9.62
N SER A 92 -24.06 2.13 -10.26
CA SER A 92 -25.38 1.93 -9.65
C SER A 92 -25.47 0.46 -9.23
N GLY A 93 -25.47 0.21 -7.92
CA GLY A 93 -25.88 -1.07 -7.36
C GLY A 93 -27.38 -1.29 -7.49
#